data_AF-A0AAW1NEQ6-F1
#
_entry.id   AF-A0AAW1NEQ6-F1
#
_cell.length_a   1.000
_cell.length_b   1.000
_cell.length_c   1.000
_cell.angle_alpha   90.00
_cell.angle_beta   90.00
_cell.angle_gamma   90.00
#
_symmetry.space_group_name_H-M   'P 1'
#
loop_
_entity.id
_entity.type
_entity.pdbx_description
1 polymer ?
#
loop_
_entity_poly.entity_id
_entity_poly.type
_entity_poly.pdbx_seq_one_letter_code
_entity_poly.pdbx_strand_id
1 'polypeptide(L)'
;MDSILVSVLYNQAAQGNKGEGDWKPQAYQAVVDEINNKLSMSLNTDHVRNRVKIWKKHYAIIMDIRTKTKFKWDEEKKMIIVTIEEISEWLKYLQVNPVATSYSNKFIEHWDDICVLVGPDRAVEDGVEHHEKGVDRMN
;
A
#
# COMPACT_ATOMS: atom_id res chain seq x y z
N MET A 1 9.79 -2.37 -14.73
CA MET A 1 10.58 -1.68 -13.68
C MET A 1 10.02 -1.99 -12.31
N ASP A 2 8.73 -1.71 -12.07
CA ASP A 2 8.08 -1.99 -10.80
C ASP A 2 8.10 -3.46 -10.39
N SER A 3 8.01 -4.41 -11.32
CA SER A 3 8.13 -5.83 -10.98
C SER A 3 9.51 -6.20 -10.41
N ILE A 4 10.59 -5.52 -10.85
CA ILE A 4 11.93 -5.68 -10.25
C ILE A 4 11.96 -5.05 -8.87
N LEU A 5 11.41 -3.84 -8.73
CA LEU A 5 11.29 -3.15 -7.45
C LEU A 5 10.55 -4.02 -6.41
N VAL A 6 9.39 -4.58 -6.78
CA VAL A 6 8.61 -5.49 -5.94
C VAL A 6 9.46 -6.69 -5.51
N SER A 7 10.05 -7.41 -6.47
CA SER A 7 10.83 -8.62 -6.20
C SER A 7 12.01 -8.36 -5.26
N VAL A 8 12.77 -7.29 -5.52
CA VAL A 8 13.94 -6.96 -4.70
C VAL A 8 13.50 -6.50 -3.31
N LEU A 9 12.46 -5.68 -3.19
CA LEU A 9 11.97 -5.23 -1.88
C LEU A 9 11.44 -6.38 -1.02
N TYR A 10 10.80 -7.40 -1.60
CA TYR A 10 10.47 -8.62 -0.85
C TYR A 10 11.71 -9.33 -0.29
N ASN A 11 12.74 -9.50 -1.12
CA ASN A 11 14.00 -10.10 -0.66
C ASN A 11 14.67 -9.26 0.44
N GLN A 12 14.61 -7.93 0.32
CA GLN A 12 15.14 -7.01 1.32
C GLN A 12 14.33 -7.03 2.62
N ALA A 13 13.00 -7.21 2.56
CA ALA A 13 12.17 -7.39 3.75
C ALA A 13 12.55 -8.67 4.49
N ALA A 14 12.74 -9.78 3.76
CA ALA A 14 13.18 -11.05 4.35
C ALA A 14 14.57 -10.96 5.01
N GLN A 15 15.40 -10.03 4.57
CA GLN A 15 16.72 -9.74 5.17
C GLN A 15 16.66 -8.73 6.34
N GLY A 16 15.47 -8.29 6.75
CA GLY A 16 15.30 -7.32 7.83
C GLY A 16 15.67 -5.89 7.44
N ASN A 17 15.63 -5.55 6.15
CA ASN A 17 15.90 -4.19 5.65
C ASN A 17 14.64 -3.33 5.48
N LYS A 18 13.46 -3.84 5.87
CA LYS A 18 12.26 -3.04 6.12
C LYS A 18 12.29 -2.58 7.58
N GLY A 19 12.38 -1.27 7.81
CA GLY A 19 12.27 -0.66 9.13
C GLY A 19 10.85 -0.18 9.41
N GLU A 20 10.65 0.41 10.59
CA GLU A 20 9.36 1.01 10.97
C GLU A 20 9.05 2.19 10.05
N GLY A 21 8.06 2.01 9.17
CA GLY A 21 7.57 3.04 8.26
C GLY A 21 8.43 3.32 7.02
N ASP A 22 9.68 2.82 6.92
CA ASP A 22 10.49 2.97 5.71
C ASP A 22 11.59 1.91 5.51
N TRP A 23 12.17 1.88 4.31
CA TRP A 23 13.25 0.97 3.94
C TRP A 23 14.63 1.49 4.31
N LYS A 24 15.54 0.60 4.72
CA LYS A 24 16.94 0.95 4.96
C LYS A 24 17.65 1.35 3.66
N PRO A 25 18.70 2.20 3.70
CA PRO A 25 19.45 2.61 2.50
C PRO A 25 19.93 1.46 1.62
N GLN A 26 20.32 0.34 2.22
CA GLN A 26 20.78 -0.87 1.53
C GLN A 26 19.69 -1.47 0.63
N ALA A 27 18.42 -1.43 1.05
CA ALA A 27 17.32 -1.94 0.24
C ALA A 27 17.13 -1.10 -1.03
N TYR A 28 17.21 0.24 -0.90
CA TYR A 28 17.16 1.13 -2.05
C TYR A 28 18.34 0.91 -3.00
N GLN A 29 19.54 0.72 -2.47
CA GLN A 29 20.71 0.44 -3.30
C GLN A 29 20.59 -0.90 -4.04
N ALA A 30 20.12 -1.96 -3.36
CA ALA A 30 19.91 -3.26 -3.98
C ALA A 30 18.94 -3.19 -5.17
N VAL A 31 17.89 -2.37 -5.09
CA VAL A 31 16.97 -2.14 -6.21
C VAL A 31 17.67 -1.43 -7.37
N VAL A 32 18.44 -0.38 -7.07
CA VAL A 32 19.18 0.38 -8.09
C VAL A 32 20.13 -0.55 -8.85
N ASP A 33 20.90 -1.35 -8.11
CA ASP A 33 21.86 -2.28 -8.69
C ASP A 33 21.14 -3.28 -9.61
N GLU A 34 20.03 -3.87 -9.15
CA GLU A 34 19.27 -4.83 -9.93
C GLU A 34 18.66 -4.23 -11.20
N ILE A 35 18.05 -3.04 -11.11
CA ILE A 35 17.46 -2.36 -12.27
C ILE A 35 18.53 -1.95 -13.28
N ASN A 36 19.62 -1.35 -12.81
CA ASN A 36 20.70 -0.89 -13.69
C ASN A 36 21.37 -2.08 -14.38
N ASN A 37 21.56 -3.21 -13.67
CA ASN A 37 22.15 -4.42 -14.24
C ASN A 37 21.22 -5.09 -15.25
N LYS A 38 19.91 -5.21 -14.97
CA LYS A 38 18.97 -5.93 -15.85
C LYS A 38 18.48 -5.11 -17.04
N LEU A 39 18.31 -3.81 -16.86
CA LEU A 39 17.70 -2.93 -17.85
C LEU A 39 18.69 -1.95 -18.49
N SER A 40 19.98 -2.03 -18.13
CA SER A 40 21.04 -1.11 -18.61
C SER A 40 20.68 0.36 -18.41
N MET A 41 20.03 0.67 -17.29
CA MET A 41 19.62 2.03 -16.91
C MET A 41 20.66 2.69 -15.99
N SER A 42 20.53 4.00 -15.80
CA SER A 42 21.33 4.78 -14.84
C SER A 42 20.43 5.41 -13.79
N LEU A 43 19.77 4.58 -13.00
CA LEU A 43 18.99 5.03 -11.84
C LEU A 43 19.90 5.26 -10.63
N ASN A 44 19.40 6.07 -9.70
CA ASN A 44 20.00 6.30 -8.40
C ASN A 44 18.94 6.01 -7.32
N THR A 45 19.35 6.05 -6.05
CA THR A 45 18.45 5.73 -4.93
C THR A 45 17.29 6.70 -4.80
N ASP A 46 17.42 7.94 -5.24
CA ASP A 46 16.34 8.93 -5.21
C ASP A 46 15.20 8.59 -6.18
N HIS A 47 15.53 8.06 -7.37
CA HIS A 47 14.50 7.56 -8.29
C HIS A 47 13.67 6.45 -7.63
N VAL A 48 14.33 5.52 -6.94
CA VAL A 48 13.65 4.41 -6.24
C VAL A 48 12.83 4.93 -5.06
N ARG A 49 13.40 5.80 -4.22
CA ARG A 49 12.67 6.43 -3.10
C ARG A 49 11.42 7.17 -3.58
N ASN A 50 11.53 7.91 -4.69
CA ASN A 50 10.40 8.62 -5.27
C ASN A 50 9.31 7.65 -5.76
N ARG A 51 9.68 6.50 -6.33
CA ARG A 51 8.71 5.47 -6.70
C ARG A 51 7.99 4.88 -5.47
N VAL A 52 8.73 4.57 -4.41
CA VAL A 52 8.15 4.08 -3.15
C VAL A 52 7.26 5.13 -2.48
N LYS A 53 7.62 6.42 -2.53
CA LYS A 53 6.76 7.53 -2.07
C LYS A 53 5.44 7.59 -2.85
N ILE A 54 5.48 7.37 -4.17
CA ILE A 54 4.27 7.29 -5.00
C ILE A 54 3.39 6.11 -4.56
N TRP A 55 3.97 4.94 -4.30
CA TRP A 55 3.24 3.79 -3.76
C TRP A 55 2.58 4.08 -2.41
N LYS A 56 3.30 4.70 -1.47
CA LYS A 56 2.73 5.16 -0.18
C LYS A 56 1.56 6.11 -0.39
N LYS A 57 1.66 7.03 -1.35
CA LYS A 57 0.57 7.94 -1.71
C LYS A 57 -0.64 7.21 -2.31
N HIS A 58 -0.42 6.24 -3.21
CA HIS A 58 -1.50 5.39 -3.73
C HIS A 58 -2.20 4.66 -2.60
N TYR A 59 -1.43 4.01 -1.72
CA TYR A 59 -1.95 3.30 -0.56
C TYR A 59 -2.83 4.19 0.32
N ALA A 60 -2.30 5.34 0.74
CA ALA A 60 -3.02 6.26 1.62
C ALA A 60 -4.33 6.76 1.02
N ILE A 61 -4.33 7.18 -0.26
CA ILE A 61 -5.53 7.71 -0.92
C ILE A 61 -6.59 6.62 -1.09
N ILE A 62 -6.21 5.43 -1.54
CA ILE A 62 -7.18 4.34 -1.76
C ILE A 62 -7.75 3.86 -0.42
N MET A 63 -6.93 3.73 0.62
CA MET A 63 -7.44 3.37 1.94
C MET A 63 -8.35 4.46 2.52
N ASP A 64 -8.06 5.74 2.30
CA ASP A 64 -8.94 6.84 2.69
C ASP A 64 -10.31 6.73 1.99
N ILE A 65 -10.34 6.52 0.67
CA ILE A 65 -11.58 6.32 -0.07
C ILE A 65 -12.33 5.10 0.48
N ARG A 66 -11.66 3.95 0.63
CA ARG A 66 -12.28 2.70 1.09
C ARG A 66 -12.83 2.77 2.52
N THR A 67 -12.25 3.60 3.38
CA THR A 67 -12.64 3.70 4.79
C THR A 67 -13.65 4.81 5.06
N LYS A 68 -13.60 5.92 4.29
CA LYS A 68 -14.44 7.11 4.51
C LYS A 68 -15.62 7.22 3.57
N THR A 69 -15.68 6.38 2.53
CA THR A 69 -16.74 6.44 1.52
C THR A 69 -17.37 5.06 1.33
N LYS A 70 -18.51 5.03 0.66
CA LYS A 70 -19.22 3.80 0.28
C LYS A 70 -18.88 3.30 -1.13
N PHE A 71 -17.92 3.93 -1.82
CA PHE A 71 -17.54 3.50 -3.17
C PHE A 71 -16.98 2.07 -3.14
N LYS A 72 -17.42 1.26 -4.09
CA LYS A 72 -17.01 -0.14 -4.15
C LYS A 72 -15.56 -0.26 -4.60
N TRP A 73 -14.86 -1.23 -4.04
CA TRP A 73 -13.55 -1.67 -4.51
C TRP A 73 -13.72 -2.93 -5.36
N ASP A 74 -13.17 -2.91 -6.58
CA ASP A 74 -13.05 -4.08 -7.44
C ASP A 74 -11.78 -4.85 -7.05
N GLU A 75 -11.92 -6.02 -6.42
CA GLU A 75 -10.76 -6.83 -6.04
C GLU A 75 -10.05 -7.50 -7.22
N GLU A 76 -10.73 -7.70 -8.35
CA GLU A 76 -10.11 -8.30 -9.53
C GLU A 76 -9.32 -7.24 -10.31
N LYS A 77 -9.92 -6.07 -10.50
CA LYS A 77 -9.31 -4.95 -11.24
C LYS A 77 -8.53 -3.98 -10.35
N LYS A 78 -8.47 -4.21 -9.04
CA LYS A 78 -7.74 -3.39 -8.08
C LYS A 78 -7.99 -1.88 -8.27
N MET A 79 -9.27 -1.50 -8.28
CA MET A 79 -9.69 -0.12 -8.53
C MET A 79 -10.95 0.26 -7.76
N ILE A 80 -11.15 1.56 -7.55
CA ILE A 80 -12.41 2.11 -7.05
C ILE A 80 -13.41 2.16 -8.21
N ILE A 81 -14.58 1.56 -8.02
CA ILE A 81 -15.70 1.65 -8.97
C ILE A 81 -16.54 2.85 -8.59
N VAL A 82 -16.72 3.75 -9.55
CA VAL A 82 -17.68 4.86 -9.46
C VAL A 82 -18.68 4.70 -10.60
N THR A 83 -19.92 4.39 -10.25
CA THR A 83 -21.03 4.27 -11.21
C THR A 83 -21.60 5.63 -11.59
N ILE A 84 -22.41 5.69 -12.65
CA ILE A 84 -23.05 6.94 -13.11
C ILE A 84 -23.90 7.58 -12.00
N GLU A 85 -24.61 6.76 -11.23
CA GLU A 85 -25.47 7.20 -10.12
C GLU A 85 -24.67 7.82 -8.97
N GLU A 86 -23.43 7.36 -8.79
CA GLU A 86 -22.52 7.77 -7.71
C GLU A 86 -21.63 8.97 -8.09
N ILE A 87 -21.62 9.41 -9.35
CA ILE A 87 -20.77 10.53 -9.82
C ILE A 87 -20.96 11.78 -8.96
N SER A 88 -22.20 12.11 -8.60
CA SER A 88 -22.48 13.32 -7.81
C SER A 88 -21.84 13.28 -6.41
N GLU A 89 -21.77 12.10 -5.80
CA GLU A 89 -21.13 11.89 -4.50
C GLU A 89 -19.60 11.85 -4.64
N TRP A 90 -19.10 11.27 -5.73
CA TRP A 90 -17.67 11.28 -6.05
C TRP A 90 -17.15 12.70 -6.20
N LEU A 91 -17.87 13.55 -6.94
CA LEU A 91 -17.51 14.97 -7.11
C LEU A 91 -17.53 15.72 -5.78
N LYS A 92 -18.49 15.45 -4.88
CA LYS A 92 -18.49 16.03 -3.52
C LYS A 92 -17.27 15.59 -2.71
N TYR A 93 -16.89 14.31 -2.77
CA TYR A 93 -15.67 13.83 -2.13
C TYR A 93 -14.42 14.52 -2.68
N LEU A 94 -14.33 14.72 -4.01
CA LEU A 94 -13.20 15.41 -4.64
C LEU A 94 -13.07 16.88 -4.26
N GLN A 95 -14.15 17.57 -3.86
CA GLN A 95 -14.05 18.94 -3.34
C GLN A 95 -13.23 19.00 -2.04
N VAL A 96 -13.29 17.95 -1.23
CA VAL A 96 -12.51 17.83 0.02
C VAL A 96 -11.15 17.16 -0.25
N ASN A 97 -11.10 16.22 -1.20
CA ASN A 97 -9.89 15.44 -1.53
C ASN A 97 -9.55 15.49 -3.03
N PRO A 98 -9.05 16.63 -3.55
CA PRO A 98 -8.81 16.79 -5.00
C PRO A 98 -7.78 15.81 -5.56
N VAL A 99 -6.85 15.34 -4.72
CA VAL A 99 -5.80 14.38 -5.09
C VAL A 99 -6.33 13.00 -5.50
N ALA A 100 -7.58 12.68 -5.15
CA ALA A 100 -8.22 11.41 -5.48
C ALA A 100 -8.79 11.35 -6.91
N THR A 101 -8.80 12.47 -7.65
CA THR A 101 -9.42 12.58 -8.99
C THR A 101 -8.97 11.48 -9.95
N SER A 102 -7.71 11.04 -9.86
CA SER A 102 -7.14 10.03 -10.76
C SER A 102 -7.38 8.58 -10.33
N TYR A 103 -8.14 8.32 -9.26
CA TYR A 103 -8.31 6.97 -8.68
C TYR A 103 -9.68 6.34 -8.96
N SER A 104 -10.64 7.08 -9.51
CA SER A 104 -11.92 6.49 -9.96
C SER A 104 -11.71 5.69 -11.24
N ASN A 105 -12.21 4.45 -11.26
CA ASN A 105 -12.23 3.56 -12.43
C ASN A 105 -10.83 3.38 -13.08
N LYS A 106 -9.77 3.45 -12.27
CA LYS A 106 -8.39 3.31 -12.72
C LYS A 106 -7.72 2.12 -12.06
N PHE A 107 -7.22 1.21 -12.90
CA PHE A 107 -6.39 0.09 -12.49
C PHE A 107 -5.10 0.55 -11.80
N ILE A 108 -4.78 -0.05 -10.65
CA ILE A 108 -3.53 0.16 -9.95
C ILE A 108 -2.69 -1.11 -10.04
N GLU A 109 -1.66 -1.04 -10.89
CA GLU A 109 -0.73 -2.14 -11.08
C GLU A 109 0.02 -2.46 -9.78
N HIS A 110 0.25 -3.75 -9.52
CA HIS A 110 0.94 -4.24 -8.32
C HIS A 110 0.30 -3.81 -6.99
N TRP A 111 -1.01 -3.53 -6.96
CA TRP A 111 -1.68 -3.05 -5.75
C TRP A 111 -1.50 -3.96 -4.53
N ASP A 112 -1.59 -5.28 -4.71
CA ASP A 112 -1.44 -6.22 -3.59
C ASP A 112 -0.01 -6.19 -3.03
N ASP A 113 0.99 -6.10 -3.91
CA ASP A 113 2.39 -5.94 -3.50
C ASP A 113 2.63 -4.61 -2.80
N ILE A 114 2.03 -3.52 -3.29
CA ILE A 114 2.06 -2.21 -2.64
C ILE A 114 1.49 -2.31 -1.22
N CYS A 115 0.36 -3.01 -1.04
CA CYS A 115 -0.23 -3.19 0.29
C CYS A 115 0.73 -3.89 1.27
N VAL A 116 1.47 -4.90 0.81
CA VAL A 116 2.42 -5.63 1.66
C VAL A 116 3.69 -4.83 1.92
N LEU A 117 4.23 -4.19 0.89
CA LEU A 117 5.54 -3.53 0.93
C LEU A 117 5.51 -2.15 1.59
N VAL A 118 4.41 -1.41 1.46
CA VAL A 118 4.29 -0.04 1.99
C VAL A 118 3.10 0.18 2.92
N GLY A 119 2.20 -0.79 3.06
CA GLY A 119 1.18 -0.75 4.09
C GLY A 119 1.80 -0.70 5.50
N PRO A 120 1.06 -0.21 6.50
CA PRO A 120 1.49 -0.22 7.89
C PRO A 120 1.84 -1.66 8.29
N ASP A 121 2.95 -1.81 9.01
CA ASP A 121 3.34 -3.11 9.54
C ASP A 121 2.19 -3.62 10.42
N ARG A 122 1.65 -4.80 10.11
CA ARG A 122 0.59 -5.47 10.88
C ARG A 122 1.12 -5.99 12.23
N ALA A 123 1.82 -5.15 12.98
CA ALA A 123 2.30 -5.41 14.32
C ALA A 123 1.57 -4.52 15.34
N VAL A 124 0.25 -4.38 15.22
CA VAL A 124 -0.66 -3.93 16.30
C VAL A 124 -2.05 -4.55 16.10
N GLU A 125 -2.15 -5.87 15.99
CA GLU A 125 -3.39 -6.61 16.26
C GLU A 125 -3.08 -7.84 17.12
N ASP A 126 -2.38 -7.63 18.23
CA ASP A 126 -2.41 -8.56 19.36
C ASP A 126 -2.97 -7.82 20.58
N GLY A 127 -4.26 -7.55 20.50
CA GLY A 127 -5.14 -7.24 21.62
C GLY A 127 -6.15 -8.38 21.77
N VAL A 128 -5.64 -9.61 21.88
CA VAL A 128 -6.44 -10.80 22.14
C VAL A 128 -6.96 -10.71 23.58
N GLU A 129 -8.09 -10.05 23.82
CA GLU A 129 -8.85 -10.27 25.06
C GLU A 129 -9.58 -11.62 24.96
N HIS A 130 -8.81 -12.70 25.04
CA HIS A 130 -9.30 -13.92 25.64
C HIS A 130 -9.25 -13.73 27.15
N HIS A 131 -10.36 -13.31 27.76
CA HIS A 131 -10.63 -13.69 29.14
C HIS A 131 -11.66 -14.81 29.15
N GLU A 132 -11.13 -16.00 29.35
CA GLU A 132 -11.87 -17.22 29.64
C GLU A 132 -12.71 -17.08 30.92
N LYS A 133 -13.80 -17.86 30.91
CA LYS A 133 -14.75 -18.06 31.99
C LYS A 133 -14.05 -18.56 33.26
N GLY A 134 -14.27 -17.87 34.38
CA GLY A 134 -14.17 -18.46 35.71
C GLY A 134 -15.55 -18.90 36.20
N VAL A 135 -15.87 -20.18 36.07
CA VAL A 135 -16.87 -20.85 36.92
C VAL A 135 -16.12 -21.58 38.02
N ASP A 136 -16.32 -21.15 39.26
CA ASP A 136 -16.19 -21.89 40.52
C ASP A 136 -16.73 -20.92 41.60
N ARG A 137 -17.49 -21.26 42.64
CA ARG A 137 -18.17 -22.46 43.14
C ARG A 137 -18.97 -21.96 44.36
N MET A 138 -20.07 -22.65 44.68
CA MET A 138 -20.76 -22.70 45.98
C MET A 138 -20.18 -21.91 47.17
N ASN A 139 -20.99 -21.03 47.76
CA ASN A 139 -21.65 -21.31 49.05
C ASN A 139 -22.90 -20.43 49.21
#